data_AF-A0A968WII2-F1
#
_entry.id   AF-A0A968WII2-F1
#
_cell.length_a   1.000
_cell.length_b   1.000
_cell.length_c   1.000
_cell.angle_alpha   90.00
_cell.angle_beta   90.00
_cell.angle_gamma   90.00
#
_symmetry.space_group_name_H-M   'P 1'
#
loop_
_entity.id
_entity.type
_entity.pdbx_description
1 polymer ?
#
loop_
_entity_poly.entity_id
_entity_poly.type
_entity_poly.pdbx_seq_one_letter_code
_entity_poly.pdbx_strand_id
1 'polypeptide(L)'
;MKLPRLKMSFENMRELTLKNLKEASDKLRSSTDKDMESYVMTFKRGENKREFPFWNEINGPISDALWHVGQVVSFRRSSGNPFNSKVSVLTGTVVE
;
A
#
# COMPACT_ATOMS: atom_id res chain seq x y z
N MET A 1 -8.79 -3.85 24.07
CA MET A 1 -7.93 -3.10 23.11
C MET A 1 -8.78 -2.00 22.49
N LYS A 2 -8.55 -0.72 22.84
CA LYS A 2 -9.32 0.39 22.24
C LYS A 2 -8.77 0.63 20.83
N LEU A 3 -9.56 0.32 19.81
CA LEU A 3 -9.23 0.70 18.43
C LEU A 3 -9.08 2.24 18.38
N PRO A 4 -8.03 2.77 17.74
CA PRO A 4 -7.88 4.21 17.60
C PRO A 4 -9.14 4.79 16.95
N ARG A 5 -9.67 5.88 17.50
CA ARG A 5 -10.87 6.52 16.94
C ARG A 5 -10.55 6.99 15.53
N LEU A 6 -11.30 6.49 14.56
CA LEU A 6 -11.26 6.95 13.18
C LEU A 6 -11.59 8.44 13.17
N LYS A 7 -10.63 9.29 12.78
CA LYS A 7 -10.81 10.75 12.70
C LYS A 7 -11.62 11.17 11.46
N MET A 8 -11.96 10.24 10.57
CA MET A 8 -12.59 10.46 9.27
C MET A 8 -13.59 9.33 8.96
N SER A 9 -14.55 9.60 8.07
CA SER A 9 -15.46 8.56 7.56
C SER A 9 -14.69 7.53 6.72
N PHE A 10 -15.30 6.35 6.54
CA PHE A 10 -14.72 5.28 5.72
C PHE A 10 -14.49 5.72 4.27
N GLU A 11 -15.47 6.43 3.70
CA GLU A 11 -15.45 6.94 2.34
C GLU A 11 -14.26 7.88 2.12
N ASN A 12 -14.06 8.84 3.04
CA ASN A 12 -12.98 9.80 2.95
C ASN A 12 -11.60 9.14 3.13
N MET A 13 -11.49 8.16 4.02
CA MET A 13 -10.26 7.38 4.17
C MET A 13 -9.95 6.60 2.89
N ARG A 14 -10.94 5.91 2.31
CA ARG A 14 -10.79 5.17 1.06
C ARG A 14 -10.34 6.09 -0.06
N GLU A 15 -10.98 7.23 -0.22
CA GLU A 15 -10.64 8.22 -1.24
C GLU A 15 -9.19 8.71 -1.08
N LEU A 16 -8.80 9.11 0.13
CA LEU A 16 -7.45 9.60 0.40
C LEU A 16 -6.39 8.50 0.18
N THR A 17 -6.67 7.27 0.61
CA THR A 17 -5.78 6.12 0.34
C THR A 17 -5.57 5.92 -1.16
N LEU A 18 -6.64 5.93 -1.97
CA LEU A 18 -6.54 5.75 -3.42
C LEU A 18 -5.79 6.91 -4.09
N LYS A 19 -6.01 8.16 -3.64
CA LYS A 19 -5.28 9.33 -4.11
C LYS A 19 -3.79 9.23 -3.82
N ASN A 20 -3.41 8.86 -2.59
CA ASN A 20 -2.01 8.69 -2.20
C ASN A 20 -1.32 7.57 -3.00
N LEU A 21 -2.02 6.45 -3.24
CA LEU A 21 -1.49 5.35 -4.07
C LEU A 21 -1.27 5.80 -5.52
N LYS A 22 -2.21 6.57 -6.08
CA LYS A 22 -2.09 7.13 -7.43
C LYS A 22 -0.92 8.11 -7.52
N GLU A 23 -0.82 9.04 -6.58
CA GLU A 23 0.28 10.01 -6.51
C GLU A 23 1.64 9.30 -6.39
N ALA A 24 1.77 8.31 -5.51
CA ALA A 24 2.99 7.52 -5.38
C ALA A 24 3.33 6.79 -6.69
N SER A 25 2.33 6.18 -7.32
CA SER A 25 2.50 5.49 -8.60
C SER A 25 2.94 6.42 -9.73
N ASP A 26 2.37 7.62 -9.81
CA ASP A 26 2.71 8.60 -10.84
C ASP A 26 4.10 9.20 -10.63
N LYS A 27 4.50 9.46 -9.37
CA LYS A 27 5.87 9.84 -9.03
C LYS A 27 6.85 8.76 -9.47
N LEU A 28 6.66 7.52 -9.03
CA LEU A 28 7.57 6.41 -9.37
C LEU A 28 7.69 6.15 -10.87
N ARG A 29 6.62 6.35 -11.66
CA ARG A 29 6.67 6.22 -13.13
C ARG A 29 7.43 7.34 -13.84
N SER A 30 7.51 8.52 -13.21
CA SER A 30 8.20 9.69 -13.77
C SER A 30 9.62 9.89 -13.21
N SER A 31 10.00 9.11 -12.20
CA SER A 31 11.32 9.14 -11.58
C SER A 31 12.41 8.61 -12.52
N THR A 32 13.58 9.26 -12.44
CA THR A 32 14.83 8.78 -13.05
C THR A 32 15.65 7.94 -12.06
N ASP A 33 16.68 7.24 -12.53
CA ASP A 33 17.59 6.49 -11.65
C ASP A 33 18.21 7.36 -10.56
N LYS A 34 18.55 8.61 -10.89
CA LYS A 34 19.08 9.60 -9.95
C LYS A 34 18.05 10.00 -8.89
N ASP A 35 16.78 10.07 -9.25
CA ASP A 35 15.71 10.33 -8.28
C ASP A 35 15.56 9.15 -7.32
N MET A 36 15.63 7.92 -7.83
CA MET A 36 15.54 6.71 -7.02
C MET A 36 16.66 6.59 -5.99
N GLU A 37 17.87 7.05 -6.30
CA GLU A 37 18.99 7.15 -5.34
C GLU A 37 18.68 8.10 -4.17
N SER A 38 17.89 9.16 -4.42
CA SER A 38 17.48 10.12 -3.39
C SER A 38 16.31 9.63 -2.55
N TYR A 39 15.56 8.61 -3.01
CA TYR A 39 14.43 8.07 -2.28
C TYR A 39 14.93 7.15 -1.18
N VAL A 40 14.81 7.63 0.05
CA VAL A 40 15.19 6.89 1.25
C VAL A 40 14.00 6.68 2.17
N MET A 41 13.85 5.45 2.64
CA MET A 41 12.95 5.15 3.73
C MET A 41 13.55 5.67 5.03
N THR A 42 12.82 6.54 5.73
CA THR A 42 13.25 7.08 7.03
C THR A 42 12.44 6.46 8.16
N PHE A 43 13.10 5.74 9.06
CA PHE A 43 12.53 5.34 10.35
C PHE A 43 13.00 6.27 11.46
N LYS A 44 12.05 6.83 12.21
CA LYS A 44 12.33 7.60 13.43
C LYS A 44 11.89 6.78 14.65
N ARG A 45 12.80 6.57 15.60
CA ARG A 45 12.53 5.95 16.91
C ARG A 45 13.14 6.81 18.02
N GLY A 46 12.31 7.65 18.62
CA GLY A 46 12.77 8.69 19.54
C GLY A 46 13.65 9.69 18.79
N GLU A 47 14.85 9.95 19.30
CA GLU A 47 15.84 10.83 18.67
C GLU A 47 16.62 10.15 17.53
N ASN A 48 16.56 8.81 17.44
CA ASN A 48 17.30 8.07 16.42
C ASN A 48 16.56 8.09 15.08
N LYS A 49 17.27 8.52 14.03
CA LYS A 49 16.85 8.41 12.63
C LYS A 49 17.68 7.32 11.95
N ARG A 50 17.03 6.35 11.31
CA ARG A 50 17.68 5.39 10.42
C ARG A 50 17.13 5.56 9.03
N GLU A 51 18.01 5.54 8.06
CA GLU A 51 17.67 5.64 6.65
C GLU A 51 18.03 4.34 5.94
N PHE A 52 17.18 3.91 5.03
CA PHE A 52 17.38 2.75 4.18
C PHE A 52 17.10 3.16 2.73
N PRO A 53 17.82 2.58 1.76
CA PRO A 53 17.53 2.82 0.35
C PRO A 53 16.13 2.33 -0.03
N PHE A 54 15.55 2.92 -1.08
CA PHE A 54 14.17 2.64 -1.51
C PHE A 54 13.84 1.15 -1.68
N TRP A 55 14.78 0.32 -2.14
CA TRP A 55 14.52 -1.11 -2.34
C TRP A 55 14.11 -1.85 -1.06
N ASN A 56 14.49 -1.34 0.11
CA ASN A 56 14.03 -1.89 1.38
C ASN A 56 12.51 -1.75 1.56
N GLU A 57 11.85 -0.82 0.85
CA GLU A 57 10.38 -0.75 0.86
C GLU A 57 9.71 -1.90 0.15
N ILE A 58 10.34 -2.41 -0.89
CA ILE A 58 9.87 -3.59 -1.62
C ILE A 58 10.00 -4.82 -0.72
N ASN A 59 11.17 -5.01 -0.12
CA ASN A 59 11.49 -6.21 0.66
C ASN A 59 10.90 -6.19 2.09
N GLY A 60 10.56 -5.02 2.62
CA GLY A 60 9.93 -4.85 3.91
C GLY A 60 8.43 -4.61 3.77
N PRO A 61 7.95 -3.36 3.88
CA PRO A 61 6.52 -3.03 3.88
C PRO A 61 5.66 -3.61 2.76
N ILE A 62 6.14 -3.62 1.50
CA ILE A 62 5.34 -4.16 0.39
C ILE A 62 5.22 -5.68 0.49
N SER A 63 6.31 -6.37 0.82
CA SER A 63 6.31 -7.82 1.03
C SER A 63 5.42 -8.22 2.22
N ASP A 64 5.43 -7.43 3.30
CA ASP A 64 4.54 -7.62 4.45
C ASP A 64 3.07 -7.40 4.08
N ALA A 65 2.77 -6.39 3.25
CA ALA A 65 1.42 -6.19 2.73
C ALA A 65 0.93 -7.39 1.89
N LEU A 66 1.81 -7.98 1.07
CA LEU A 66 1.51 -9.21 0.33
C LEU A 66 1.27 -10.40 1.27
N TRP A 67 2.05 -10.51 2.35
CA TRP A 67 1.84 -11.55 3.36
C TRP A 67 0.46 -11.43 4.02
N HIS A 68 0.04 -10.21 4.37
CA HIS A 68 -1.23 -9.96 5.03
C HIS A 68 -2.45 -9.98 4.08
N VAL A 69 -2.26 -9.86 2.76
CA VAL A 69 -3.38 -9.82 1.80
C VAL A 69 -4.23 -11.08 1.83
N GLY A 70 -3.63 -12.24 2.09
CA GLY A 70 -4.34 -13.52 2.18
C GLY A 70 -5.35 -13.55 3.33
N GLN A 71 -5.03 -12.90 4.46
CA GLN A 71 -5.94 -12.78 5.59
C GLN A 71 -7.14 -11.90 5.23
N VAL A 72 -6.89 -10.76 4.57
CA VAL A 72 -7.95 -9.86 4.11
C VAL A 72 -8.88 -10.56 3.12
N VAL A 73 -8.33 -11.29 2.14
CA VAL A 73 -9.13 -12.05 1.16
C VAL A 73 -9.97 -13.12 1.85
N SER A 74 -9.42 -13.82 2.84
CA SER A 74 -10.16 -14.81 3.63
C SER A 74 -11.34 -14.18 4.36
N PHE A 75 -11.14 -13.06 5.07
CA PHE A 75 -12.23 -12.38 5.78
C PHE A 75 -13.30 -11.83 4.85
N ARG A 76 -12.91 -11.32 3.68
CA ARG A 76 -13.83 -10.88 2.64
C ARG A 76 -14.74 -12.00 2.13
N ARG A 77 -14.20 -13.20 1.90
CA ARG A 77 -15.00 -14.37 1.50
C ARG A 77 -15.96 -14.77 2.61
N SER A 78 -15.47 -14.87 3.84
CA SER A 78 -16.28 -15.27 4.99
C SER A 78 -17.40 -14.27 5.31
N SER A 79 -17.26 -12.99 4.96
CA SER A 79 -18.29 -11.96 5.14
C SER A 79 -19.26 -11.81 3.95
N GLY A 80 -19.18 -12.69 2.95
CA GLY A 80 -20.05 -12.63 1.77
C GLY A 80 -19.69 -11.54 0.76
N ASN A 81 -18.47 -10.98 0.83
CA ASN A 81 -17.96 -9.98 -0.12
C ASN A 81 -16.68 -10.47 -0.83
N PRO A 82 -16.76 -11.54 -1.63
CA PRO A 82 -15.60 -12.12 -2.30
C PRO A 82 -14.92 -11.15 -3.27
N PHE A 83 -13.67 -11.45 -3.61
CA PHE A 83 -12.95 -10.73 -4.65
C PHE A 83 -13.66 -10.88 -6.00
N ASN A 84 -13.72 -9.80 -6.78
CA ASN A 84 -14.42 -9.78 -8.07
C ASN A 84 -13.73 -10.72 -9.08
N SER A 85 -14.46 -11.74 -9.56
CA SER A 85 -13.96 -12.76 -10.49
C SER A 85 -13.59 -12.20 -11.87
N LYS A 86 -14.08 -11.02 -12.22
CA LYS A 86 -13.73 -10.35 -13.48
C LYS A 86 -12.37 -9.67 -13.45
N VAL A 87 -11.73 -9.52 -12.29
CA VAL A 87 -10.44 -8.81 -12.20
C VAL A 87 -9.30 -9.77 -12.57
N SER A 88 -8.53 -9.42 -13.61
CA SER A 88 -7.28 -10.07 -13.94
C SER A 88 -6.14 -9.44 -13.13
N VAL A 89 -5.58 -10.20 -12.19
CA VAL A 89 -4.42 -9.75 -11.39
C VAL A 89 -3.13 -9.67 -12.20
N LEU A 90 -3.04 -10.40 -13.32
CA LEU A 90 -1.85 -10.42 -14.18
C LEU A 90 -1.77 -9.16 -15.05
N THR A 91 -2.89 -8.79 -15.67
CA THR A 91 -2.96 -7.64 -16.59
C THR A 91 -3.38 -6.35 -15.90
N GLY A 92 -3.92 -6.44 -14.68
CA GLY A 92 -4.45 -5.29 -13.94
C GLY A 92 -5.74 -4.72 -14.55
N THR A 93 -6.42 -5.48 -15.42
CA THR A 93 -7.65 -5.08 -16.10
C THR A 93 -8.86 -5.86 -15.59
N VAL A 94 -10.06 -5.31 -15.81
CA VAL A 94 -11.31 -6.05 -15.65
C VAL A 94 -11.60 -6.73 -16.99
N VAL A 95 -11.74 -8.05 -16.96
CA VAL A 95 -12.25 -8.83 -18.08
C VAL A 95 -13.74 -8.53 -18.18
N GLU A 96 -14.18 -8.01 -19.33
CA GLU A 96 -15.60 -7.71 -19.58
C GLU A 96 -16.48 -8.97 -19.52
#